data_AF-A0A7W9HH26-F1
#
_entry.id   AF-A0A7W9HH26-F1
#
_cell.length_a   1.000
_cell.length_b   1.000
_cell.length_c   1.000
_cell.angle_alpha   90.00
_cell.angle_beta   90.00
_cell.angle_gamma   90.00
#
_symmetry.space_group_name_H-M   'P 1'
#
loop_
_entity.id
_entity.type
_entity.pdbx_description
1 polymer ?
#
loop_
_entity_poly.entity_id
_entity_poly.type
_entity_poly.pdbx_seq_one_letter_code
_entity_poly.pdbx_strand_id
1 'polypeptide(L)'
;MWPDEDGGRVTDGSTRERFAGDLFLDLAAKGWLVVRPEEAERVIGELERTLEVIRSRTHRIEVSRRLRDAAGDDMDPCVDRLVVDAVFAEQITSGSWERALVELPKYIEAFRMAARNAPLEP
;
A
#
# COMPACT_ATOMS: atom_id res chain seq x y z
N MET A 1 -0.60 12.58 52.47
CA MET A 1 0.26 13.05 51.36
C MET A 1 0.99 11.84 50.83
N TRP A 2 0.35 11.13 49.91
CA TRP A 2 0.89 9.96 49.21
C TRP A 2 1.11 10.39 47.76
N PRO A 3 2.19 9.96 47.08
CA PRO A 3 2.41 10.33 45.69
C PRO A 3 1.56 9.43 44.80
N ASP A 4 0.74 10.04 43.95
CA ASP A 4 0.04 9.35 42.87
C ASP A 4 1.06 8.79 41.87
N GLU A 5 1.03 7.47 41.73
CA GLU A 5 1.65 6.73 40.65
C GLU A 5 0.89 7.05 39.36
N ASP A 6 1.52 7.78 38.44
CA ASP A 6 1.00 7.99 37.08
C ASP A 6 1.22 6.71 36.26
N GLY A 7 0.42 5.70 36.61
CA GLY A 7 0.13 4.56 35.78
C GLY A 7 -0.94 4.93 34.77
N GLY A 8 -0.56 4.96 33.50
CA GLY A 8 -1.49 4.73 32.41
C GLY A 8 -1.74 5.93 31.51
N ARG A 9 -0.99 5.96 30.39
CA ARG A 9 -1.64 6.26 29.11
C ARG A 9 -1.29 5.20 28.08
N VAL A 10 -1.95 4.06 28.22
CA VAL A 10 -2.06 3.09 27.13
C VAL A 10 -3.10 3.61 26.12
N THR A 11 -2.75 3.44 24.85
CA THR A 11 -3.58 3.54 23.64
C THR A 11 -4.17 4.90 23.30
N ASP A 12 -3.41 5.74 22.59
CA ASP A 12 -4.03 6.63 21.60
C ASP A 12 -4.54 5.77 20.43
N GLY A 13 -5.84 5.84 20.17
CA GLY A 13 -6.55 5.13 19.11
C GLY A 13 -6.23 5.66 17.71
N SER A 14 -4.95 5.66 17.33
CA SER A 14 -4.44 6.16 16.05
C SER A 14 -3.84 5.07 15.15
N THR A 15 -4.07 3.78 15.46
CA THR A 15 -3.70 2.63 14.60
C THR A 15 -4.65 2.49 13.41
N ARG A 16 -4.86 3.57 12.67
CA ARG A 16 -5.47 3.52 11.34
C ARG A 16 -4.38 3.09 10.36
N GLU A 17 -4.22 1.78 10.20
CA GLU A 17 -3.52 1.09 9.09
C GLU A 17 -2.44 1.93 8.38
N ARG A 18 -1.33 2.24 9.06
CA ARG A 18 -0.22 2.95 8.42
C ARG A 18 0.68 1.94 7.72
N PHE A 19 0.83 2.12 6.42
CA PHE A 19 1.96 1.56 5.68
C PHE A 19 3.28 1.92 6.38
N ALA A 20 4.18 0.95 6.41
CA ALA A 20 5.43 0.90 7.16
C ALA A 20 6.59 0.37 6.30
N GLY A 21 6.61 0.71 5.00
CA GLY A 21 7.63 0.26 4.07
C GLY A 21 9.04 0.67 4.50
N ASP A 22 9.20 1.87 5.06
CA ASP A 22 10.50 2.35 5.55
C ASP A 22 11.03 1.52 6.72
N LEU A 23 10.14 1.03 7.60
CA LEU A 23 10.52 0.12 8.68
C LEU A 23 11.00 -1.22 8.11
N PHE A 24 10.29 -1.78 7.13
CA PHE A 24 10.67 -3.05 6.51
C PHE A 24 12.02 -2.95 5.80
N LEU A 25 12.28 -1.85 5.10
CA LEU A 25 13.58 -1.57 4.49
C LEU A 25 14.69 -1.49 5.55
N ASP A 26 14.47 -0.77 6.65
CA ASP A 26 15.44 -0.67 7.74
C ASP A 26 15.74 -2.03 8.39
N LEU A 27 14.71 -2.83 8.65
CA LEU A 27 14.87 -4.19 9.19
C LEU A 27 15.64 -5.10 8.21
N ALA A 28 15.34 -5.02 6.91
CA ALA A 28 16.02 -5.81 5.90
C ALA A 28 17.48 -5.38 5.72
N ALA A 29 17.76 -4.08 5.73
CA ALA A 29 19.12 -3.53 5.67
C ALA A 29 19.98 -3.97 6.87
N LYS A 30 19.38 -4.06 8.06
CA LYS A 30 20.04 -4.54 9.28
C LYS A 30 20.18 -6.07 9.35
N GLY A 31 19.63 -6.80 8.39
CA GLY A 31 19.57 -8.27 8.42
C GLY A 31 18.64 -8.83 9.51
N TRP A 32 17.74 -8.00 10.05
CA TRP A 32 16.77 -8.39 11.08
C TRP A 32 15.46 -8.90 10.48
N LEU A 33 15.18 -8.58 9.22
CA LEU A 33 14.12 -9.20 8.46
C LEU A 33 14.62 -10.54 7.89
N VAL A 34 14.33 -11.63 8.60
CA VAL A 34 14.70 -12.99 8.20
C VAL A 34 13.44 -13.72 7.71
N VAL A 35 13.45 -14.11 6.44
CA VAL A 35 12.34 -14.79 5.79
C VAL A 35 12.91 -15.91 4.91
N ARG A 36 12.21 -17.05 4.82
CA ARG A 36 12.64 -18.14 3.92
C ARG A 36 12.58 -17.65 2.47
N PRO A 37 13.53 -18.05 1.60
CA PRO A 37 13.54 -17.62 0.19
C PRO A 37 12.21 -17.88 -0.54
N GLU A 38 11.61 -19.06 -0.34
CA GLU A 38 10.36 -19.44 -1.01
C GLU A 38 9.17 -18.59 -0.53
N GLU A 39 9.18 -18.23 0.74
CA GLU A 39 8.16 -17.36 1.33
C GLU A 39 8.32 -15.92 0.83
N ALA A 40 9.55 -15.44 0.73
CA ALA A 40 9.85 -14.12 0.18
C ALA A 40 9.41 -14.03 -1.29
N GLU A 41 9.72 -15.03 -2.12
CA GLU A 41 9.28 -15.09 -3.52
C GLU A 41 7.76 -15.07 -3.65
N ARG A 42 7.07 -15.87 -2.83
CA ARG A 42 5.61 -15.88 -2.81
C ARG A 42 5.03 -14.50 -2.47
N VAL A 43 5.51 -13.89 -1.39
CA VAL A 43 5.03 -12.57 -0.93
C VAL A 43 5.33 -11.49 -1.96
N ILE A 44 6.52 -11.50 -2.56
CA ILE A 44 6.87 -10.58 -3.65
C ILE A 44 5.88 -10.72 -4.81
N GLY A 45 5.60 -11.95 -5.26
CA GLY A 45 4.67 -12.19 -6.36
C GLY A 45 3.25 -11.73 -6.05
N GLU A 46 2.79 -11.88 -4.81
CA GLU A 46 1.49 -11.36 -4.37
C GLU A 46 1.48 -9.82 -4.37
N LEU A 47 2.51 -9.17 -3.82
CA LEU A 47 2.63 -7.71 -3.78
C LEU A 47 2.75 -7.08 -5.18
N GLU A 48 3.47 -7.71 -6.10
CA GLU A 48 3.60 -7.27 -7.50
C GLU A 48 2.24 -7.33 -8.23
N ARG A 49 1.48 -8.41 -8.04
CA ARG A 49 0.11 -8.52 -8.58
C ARG A 49 -0.80 -7.43 -8.01
N THR A 50 -0.74 -7.19 -6.71
CA THR A 50 -1.52 -6.13 -6.07
C THR A 50 -1.13 -4.75 -6.61
N LEU A 51 0.17 -4.47 -6.78
CA LEU A 51 0.65 -3.22 -7.33
C LEU A 51 0.14 -3.00 -8.77
N GLU A 52 0.09 -4.05 -9.58
CA GLU A 52 -0.42 -3.96 -10.95
C GLU A 52 -1.93 -3.65 -10.98
N VAL A 53 -2.72 -4.27 -10.11
CA VAL A 53 -4.15 -3.95 -9.94
C VAL A 53 -4.33 -2.48 -9.55
N ILE A 54 -3.51 -1.99 -8.62
CA ILE A 54 -3.57 -0.60 -8.15
C ILE A 54 -3.18 0.38 -9.26
N ARG A 55 -2.12 0.11 -10.02
CA ARG A 55 -1.71 0.92 -11.18
C ARG A 55 -2.79 0.97 -12.24
N SER A 56 -3.34 -0.18 -12.62
CA SER A 56 -4.42 -0.28 -13.61
C SER A 56 -5.65 0.51 -13.18
N ARG A 57 -6.04 0.43 -11.91
CA ARG A 57 -7.19 1.17 -11.39
C ARG A 57 -6.95 2.68 -11.35
N THR A 58 -5.79 3.09 -10.87
CA THR A 58 -5.40 4.52 -10.80
C THR A 58 -5.34 5.13 -12.20
N HIS A 59 -4.78 4.41 -13.18
CA HIS A 59 -4.73 4.85 -14.56
C HIS A 59 -6.12 5.02 -15.17
N ARG A 60 -7.05 4.08 -14.91
CA ARG A 60 -8.44 4.19 -15.38
C ARG A 60 -9.15 5.41 -14.80
N ILE A 61 -8.99 5.68 -13.50
CA ILE A 61 -9.57 6.86 -12.85
C ILE A 61 -9.03 8.15 -13.48
N GLU A 62 -7.71 8.24 -13.66
CA GLU A 62 -7.06 9.41 -14.26
C GLU A 62 -7.49 9.64 -15.71
N VAL A 63 -7.59 8.58 -16.52
CA VAL A 63 -8.09 8.67 -17.91
C VAL A 63 -9.55 9.13 -17.93
N SER A 64 -10.40 8.55 -17.09
CA SER A 64 -11.80 8.95 -16.94
C SER A 64 -11.94 10.42 -16.55
N ARG A 65 -11.10 10.92 -15.64
CA ARG A 65 -11.06 12.32 -15.24
C ARG A 65 -10.70 13.23 -16.41
N ARG A 66 -9.62 12.91 -17.14
CA ARG A 66 -9.19 13.69 -18.31
C ARG A 66 -10.23 13.70 -19.42
N LEU A 67 -10.91 12.59 -19.66
CA LEU A 67 -11.99 12.52 -20.64
C LEU A 67 -13.17 13.41 -20.24
N ARG A 68 -13.56 13.41 -18.96
CA ARG A 68 -14.59 14.33 -18.44
C ARG A 68 -14.18 15.80 -18.61
N ASP A 69 -12.95 16.14 -18.27
CA ASP A 69 -12.42 17.50 -18.40
C ASP A 69 -12.37 17.96 -19.87
N ALA A 70 -12.15 17.03 -20.81
CA ALA A 70 -12.07 17.32 -22.25
C ALA A 70 -13.44 17.34 -22.96
N ALA A 71 -14.40 16.50 -22.54
CA ALA A 71 -15.70 16.36 -23.17
C ALA A 71 -16.77 17.34 -22.64
N GLY A 72 -16.59 17.88 -21.43
CA GLY A 72 -17.65 18.66 -20.79
C GLY A 72 -18.87 17.80 -20.41
N ASP A 73 -20.06 18.42 -20.32
CA ASP A 73 -21.32 17.81 -19.85
C ASP A 73 -21.97 16.83 -20.85
N ASP A 74 -21.31 16.58 -21.98
CA ASP A 74 -21.82 15.75 -23.10
C ASP A 74 -21.13 14.36 -23.10
N MET A 75 -21.20 13.66 -21.96
CA MET A 75 -20.65 12.31 -21.80
C MET A 75 -21.73 11.24 -21.96
N ASP A 76 -21.40 10.17 -22.70
CA ASP A 76 -22.26 8.99 -22.85
C ASP A 76 -22.59 8.36 -21.47
N PRO A 77 -23.86 8.08 -21.16
CA PRO A 77 -24.30 7.59 -19.84
C PRO A 77 -23.66 6.27 -19.39
N CYS A 78 -23.19 5.45 -20.34
CA CYS A 78 -22.52 4.19 -20.03
C CYS A 78 -21.09 4.42 -19.50
N VAL A 79 -20.41 5.44 -20.03
CA VAL A 79 -19.08 5.87 -19.57
C VAL A 79 -19.20 6.55 -18.21
N ASP A 80 -20.24 7.36 -18.00
CA ASP A 80 -20.47 8.05 -16.72
C ASP A 80 -20.66 7.07 -15.55
N ARG A 81 -21.38 5.96 -15.76
CA ARG A 81 -21.57 4.92 -14.72
C ARG A 81 -20.27 4.22 -14.31
N LEU A 82 -19.39 3.93 -15.26
CA LEU A 82 -18.06 3.36 -14.99
C LEU A 82 -17.13 4.35 -14.26
N VAL A 83 -17.27 5.64 -14.54
CA VAL A 83 -16.53 6.71 -13.85
C VAL A 83 -17.04 6.86 -12.41
N VAL A 84 -18.36 6.87 -12.21
CA VAL A 84 -18.98 6.97 -10.88
C VAL A 84 -18.57 5.79 -10.00
N ASP A 85 -18.60 4.55 -10.50
CA ASP A 85 -18.17 3.38 -9.70
C ASP A 85 -16.68 3.42 -9.31
N ALA A 86 -15.84 4.00 -10.18
CA ALA A 86 -14.41 4.16 -9.91
C ALA A 86 -14.13 5.27 -8.88
N VAL A 87 -14.78 6.43 -9.02
CA VAL A 87 -14.67 7.57 -8.10
C VAL A 87 -15.29 7.24 -6.74
N PHE A 88 -16.40 6.49 -6.70
CA PHE A 88 -17.05 6.08 -5.45
C PHE A 88 -16.16 5.13 -4.64
N ALA A 89 -15.45 4.21 -5.31
CA ALA A 89 -14.49 3.34 -4.64
C ALA A 89 -13.24 4.09 -4.13
N GLU A 90 -12.80 5.13 -4.84
CA GLU A 90 -11.71 6.02 -4.42
C GLU A 90 -12.11 6.90 -3.22
N GLN A 91 -13.38 7.35 -3.16
CA GLN A 91 -13.92 8.09 -2.01
C GLN A 91 -13.98 7.24 -0.73
N ILE A 92 -14.23 5.93 -0.84
CA ILE A 92 -14.22 5.01 0.32
C ILE A 92 -12.78 4.76 0.83
N THR A 93 -11.76 5.00 0.01
CA THR A 93 -10.37 4.62 0.28
C THR A 93 -9.39 5.80 0.20
N SER A 94 -9.90 7.04 0.22
CA SER A 94 -9.14 8.24 -0.14
C SER A 94 -7.78 8.32 0.57
N GLY A 95 -6.72 8.37 -0.25
CA GLY A 95 -5.32 8.40 0.18
C GLY A 95 -4.63 7.03 0.33
N SER A 96 -5.34 5.90 0.25
CA SER A 96 -4.73 4.58 0.39
C SER A 96 -4.07 4.08 -0.91
N TRP A 97 -4.62 4.39 -2.09
CA TRP A 97 -4.10 3.91 -3.38
C TRP A 97 -2.79 4.60 -3.77
N GLU A 98 -2.74 5.93 -3.68
CA GLU A 98 -1.53 6.72 -3.92
C GLU A 98 -0.42 6.32 -2.94
N ARG A 99 -0.78 6.12 -1.67
CA ARG A 99 0.17 5.67 -0.66
C ARG A 99 0.64 4.23 -0.90
N ALA A 100 -0.25 3.33 -1.34
CA ALA A 100 0.12 1.97 -1.72
C ALA A 100 1.07 1.95 -2.94
N LEU A 101 0.88 2.85 -3.91
CA LEU A 101 1.81 3.00 -5.04
C LEU A 101 3.24 3.35 -4.59
N VAL A 102 3.37 4.09 -3.49
CA VAL A 102 4.67 4.44 -2.89
C VAL A 102 5.20 3.34 -1.97
N GLU A 103 4.32 2.67 -1.22
CA GLU A 103 4.71 1.77 -0.12
C GLU A 103 4.89 0.32 -0.56
N LEU A 104 4.07 -0.20 -1.49
CA LEU A 104 4.22 -1.57 -2.00
C LEU A 104 5.61 -1.84 -2.62
N PRO A 105 6.21 -0.92 -3.40
CA PRO A 105 7.59 -1.09 -3.86
C PRO A 105 8.61 -1.23 -2.73
N LYS A 106 8.42 -0.53 -1.60
CA LYS A 106 9.32 -0.62 -0.44
C LYS A 106 9.26 -2.00 0.20
N TYR A 107 8.07 -2.57 0.35
CA TYR A 107 7.92 -3.94 0.86
C TYR A 107 8.55 -4.95 -0.08
N ILE A 108 8.29 -4.85 -1.39
CA ILE A 108 8.91 -5.73 -2.39
C ILE A 108 10.43 -5.71 -2.26
N GLU A 109 11.04 -4.52 -2.17
CA GLU A 109 12.49 -4.43 -2.01
C GLU A 109 12.98 -4.98 -0.67
N ALA A 110 12.26 -4.72 0.43
CA ALA A 110 12.61 -5.29 1.74
C ALA A 110 12.60 -6.82 1.73
N PHE A 111 11.60 -7.45 1.10
CA PHE A 111 11.54 -8.91 0.95
C PHE A 111 12.64 -9.45 0.02
N ARG A 112 12.99 -8.72 -1.06
CA ARG A 112 14.13 -9.07 -1.92
C ARG A 112 15.46 -9.01 -1.15
N MET A 113 15.65 -7.99 -0.32
CA MET A 113 16.81 -7.87 0.58
C MET A 113 16.85 -9.03 1.59
N ALA A 114 15.73 -9.33 2.23
CA ALA A 114 15.64 -10.43 3.19
C ALA A 114 15.96 -11.78 2.56
N ALA A 115 15.46 -12.05 1.35
CA ALA A 115 15.76 -13.28 0.60
C ALA A 115 17.27 -13.42 0.30
N ARG A 116 17.95 -12.32 -0.04
CA ARG A 116 19.41 -12.32 -0.26
C ARG A 116 20.22 -12.54 1.02
N ASN A 117 19.67 -12.15 2.16
CA ASN A 117 20.30 -12.27 3.48
C ASN A 117 20.00 -13.63 4.14
N ALA A 118 19.08 -14.42 3.59
CA ALA A 118 18.80 -15.75 4.09
C ALA A 118 20.06 -16.62 3.98
N PRO A 119 20.47 -17.32 5.04
CA PRO A 119 21.58 -18.26 4.97
C PRO A 119 21.27 -19.30 3.89
N LEU A 120 22.20 -19.53 2.97
CA LEU A 120 22.21 -20.74 2.16
C LEU A 120 22.38 -21.89 3.16
N GLU A 121 21.30 -22.64 3.41
CA GLU A 121 21.42 -23.88 4.18
C GLU A 121 22.46 -24.78 3.48
N PRO A 122 23.45 -25.32 4.20
CA PRO A 122 24.51 -26.16 3.64
C PRO A 122 24.04 -27.54 3.17
#